data_AF-A0AAX6N8F0-F1
#
_entry.id   AF-A0AAX6N8F0-F1
#
_cell.length_a   1.000
_cell.length_b   1.000
_cell.length_c   1.000
_cell.angle_alpha   90.00
_cell.angle_beta   90.00
_cell.angle_gamma   90.00
#
_symmetry.space_group_name_H-M   'P 1'
#
loop_
_entity.id
_entity.type
_entity.pdbx_description
1 polymer ?
#
loop_
_entity_poly.entity_id
_entity_poly.type
_entity_poly.pdbx_seq_one_letter_code
_entity_poly.pdbx_strand_id
1 'polypeptide(L)'
;MYKNVKIFRKNKETENHLKENKIEKVVIVGLTTPHYVSTFTRMSDNLGFETYLVSDATAAFAIKGADHAYYPAEQIHTVSLATLDNEFAKVLTTEELIKKLNLTEAIQSY
;
A
#
# COMPACT_ATOMS: atom_id res chain seq x y z
N MET A 1 10.76 2.62 17.40
CA MET A 1 11.66 1.71 16.63
C MET A 1 10.79 0.93 15.63
N TYR A 2 10.59 1.46 14.42
CA TYR A 2 9.71 0.85 13.41
C TYR A 2 10.36 -0.42 12.81
N LYS A 3 10.23 -1.55 13.50
CA LYS A 3 10.97 -2.78 13.17
C LYS A 3 10.43 -3.62 12.00
N ASN A 4 9.35 -3.22 11.32
CA ASN A 4 8.64 -4.13 10.43
C ASN A 4 8.27 -3.53 9.06
N VAL A 5 9.18 -2.82 8.39
CA VAL A 5 9.02 -2.55 6.95
C VAL A 5 9.57 -3.75 6.18
N LYS A 6 8.71 -4.70 5.83
CA LYS A 6 9.07 -5.86 4.99
C LYS A 6 8.40 -5.74 3.64
N ILE A 7 9.18 -5.94 2.59
CA ILE A 7 8.71 -6.00 1.21
C ILE A 7 7.82 -7.24 1.08
N PHE A 8 6.52 -7.05 0.89
CA PHE A 8 5.59 -8.16 0.69
C PHE A 8 5.84 -8.76 -0.69
N ARG A 9 6.32 -10.00 -0.74
CA ARG A 9 6.39 -10.81 -1.97
C ARG A 9 5.43 -11.97 -1.79
N LYS A 10 4.62 -12.30 -2.81
CA LYS A 10 3.72 -13.45 -2.74
C LYS A 10 4.55 -14.74 -2.68
N ASN A 11 4.85 -15.18 -1.48
CA ASN A 11 5.22 -16.55 -1.16
C ASN A 11 4.54 -16.94 0.15
N LYS A 12 4.28 -18.24 0.32
CA LYS A 12 3.61 -18.79 1.50
C LYS A 12 4.36 -18.47 2.80
N GLU A 13 5.68 -18.30 2.69
CA GLU A 13 6.57 -17.91 3.77
C GLU A 13 6.26 -16.51 4.32
N THR A 14 6.03 -15.52 3.46
CA THR A 14 5.75 -14.14 3.91
C THR A 14 4.39 -14.07 4.61
N GLU A 15 3.36 -14.71 4.06
CA GLU A 15 2.03 -14.77 4.68
C GLU A 15 2.10 -15.43 6.06
N ASN A 16 2.70 -16.62 6.13
CA ASN A 16 2.87 -17.34 7.39
C ASN A 16 3.66 -16.50 8.39
N HIS A 17 4.75 -15.87 7.95
CA HIS A 17 5.56 -15.04 8.82
C HIS A 17 4.76 -13.88 9.43
N LEU A 18 3.95 -13.17 8.64
CA LEU A 18 3.13 -12.07 9.17
C LEU A 18 2.07 -12.58 10.15
N LYS A 19 1.41 -13.70 9.83
CA LYS A 19 0.39 -14.32 10.69
C LYS A 19 0.99 -14.84 11.99
N GLU A 20 2.11 -15.54 11.93
CA GLU A 20 2.84 -16.06 13.09
C GLU A 20 3.30 -14.93 14.03
N ASN A 21 3.67 -13.78 13.46
CA ASN A 21 4.07 -12.60 14.23
C ASN A 21 2.88 -11.71 14.63
N LYS A 22 1.64 -12.14 14.40
CA LYS A 22 0.40 -11.41 14.73
C LYS A 22 0.39 -9.98 14.17
N ILE A 23 0.95 -9.81 12.97
CA ILE A 23 0.91 -8.53 12.27
C ILE A 23 -0.47 -8.39 11.65
N GLU A 24 -1.21 -7.37 12.08
CA GLU A 24 -2.58 -7.11 11.58
C GLU A 24 -2.61 -5.97 10.55
N LYS A 25 -1.58 -5.13 10.55
CA LYS A 25 -1.51 -3.90 9.74
C LYS A 25 -0.30 -3.91 8.81
N VAL A 26 -0.51 -3.51 7.57
CA VAL A 26 0.54 -3.45 6.55
C VAL A 26 0.55 -2.07 5.89
N VAL A 27 1.75 -1.52 5.69
CA VAL A 27 1.97 -0.27 4.95
C VAL A 27 2.67 -0.61 3.64
N ILE A 28 2.11 -0.16 2.54
CA ILE A 28 2.59 -0.43 1.19
C ILE A 28 3.18 0.84 0.59
N VAL A 29 4.42 0.71 0.09
CA VAL A 29 5.21 1.74 -0.60
C VAL A 29 5.93 1.10 -1.79
N GLY A 30 6.43 1.90 -2.73
CA GLY A 30 7.31 1.43 -3.81
C GLY A 30 6.75 1.63 -5.22
N LEU A 31 7.24 0.82 -6.16
CA LEU A 31 6.97 0.98 -7.59
C LEU A 31 6.72 -0.37 -8.30
N THR A 32 5.82 -0.43 -9.29
CA THR A 32 4.97 0.65 -9.80
C THR A 32 3.53 0.53 -9.30
N THR A 33 2.85 1.67 -9.13
CA THR A 33 1.46 1.79 -8.65
C THR A 33 0.47 0.89 -9.39
N PRO A 34 0.37 0.91 -10.74
CA PRO A 34 -0.60 0.10 -11.47
C PRO A 34 -0.28 -1.40 -11.52
N HIS A 35 0.94 -1.81 -11.14
CA HIS A 35 1.39 -3.21 -11.26
C HIS A 35 1.56 -3.86 -9.89
N TYR A 36 2.80 -3.94 -9.42
CA TYR A 36 3.14 -4.68 -8.21
C TYR A 36 2.46 -4.09 -6.99
N VAL A 37 2.43 -2.76 -6.87
CA VAL A 37 1.77 -2.08 -5.75
C VAL A 37 0.29 -2.43 -5.72
N SER A 38 -0.46 -2.22 -6.82
CA SER A 38 -1.88 -2.59 -6.90
C SER A 38 -2.13 -4.07 -6.60
N THR A 39 -1.31 -4.97 -7.15
CA THR A 39 -1.43 -6.41 -6.91
C THR A 39 -1.25 -6.74 -5.43
N PHE A 40 -0.24 -6.16 -4.78
CA PHE A 40 0.02 -6.41 -3.37
C PHE A 40 -1.01 -5.77 -2.45
N THR A 41 -1.51 -4.59 -2.79
CA THR A 41 -2.59 -3.93 -2.05
C THR A 41 -3.84 -4.79 -2.02
N ARG A 42 -4.30 -5.26 -3.19
CA ARG A 42 -5.48 -6.15 -3.30
C ARG A 42 -5.27 -7.46 -2.56
N MET A 43 -4.07 -8.02 -2.63
CA MET A 43 -3.74 -9.26 -1.93
C MET A 43 -3.70 -9.12 -0.41
N SER A 44 -3.13 -8.02 0.08
CA SER A 44 -3.04 -7.73 1.52
C SER A 44 -4.44 -7.66 2.14
N ASP A 45 -5.35 -6.95 1.47
CA ASP A 45 -6.76 -6.89 1.86
C ASP A 45 -7.46 -8.26 1.82
N ASN A 46 -7.32 -8.99 0.71
CA ASN A 46 -7.90 -10.33 0.57
C ASN A 46 -7.42 -11.34 1.63
N LEU A 47 -6.25 -11.10 2.23
CA LEU A 47 -5.69 -11.93 3.31
C LEU A 47 -6.13 -11.47 4.71
N GLY A 48 -6.90 -10.37 4.80
CA GLY A 48 -7.47 -9.83 6.02
C GLY A 48 -6.60 -8.82 6.76
N PHE A 49 -5.56 -8.26 6.12
CA PHE A 49 -4.72 -7.24 6.75
C PHE A 49 -5.35 -5.85 6.62
N GLU A 50 -5.31 -5.05 7.69
CA GLU A 50 -5.59 -3.62 7.61
C GLU A 50 -4.49 -2.94 6.79
N THR A 51 -4.83 -2.53 5.58
CA THR A 51 -3.84 -2.13 4.58
C THR A 51 -3.83 -0.61 4.39
N TYR A 52 -2.65 -0.01 4.46
CA TYR A 52 -2.40 1.40 4.15
C TYR A 52 -1.52 1.52 2.91
N LEU A 53 -1.92 2.37 1.97
CA LEU A 53 -1.15 2.63 0.75
C LEU A 53 -0.67 4.08 0.75
N VAL A 54 0.64 4.28 0.67
CA VAL A 54 1.23 5.62 0.79
C VAL A 54 1.41 6.25 -0.59
N SER A 55 0.55 7.22 -0.89
CA SER A 55 0.40 7.86 -2.20
C SER A 55 1.66 8.59 -2.69
N ASP A 56 2.38 9.25 -1.80
CA ASP A 56 3.61 10.02 -2.07
C ASP A 56 4.90 9.17 -1.91
N ALA A 57 4.77 7.94 -1.41
CA ALA A 57 5.85 6.94 -1.40
C ALA A 57 5.62 5.82 -2.43
N THR A 58 4.75 6.07 -3.41
CA THR A 58 4.51 5.20 -4.57
C THR A 58 4.61 5.97 -5.87
N ALA A 59 4.93 5.28 -6.97
CA ALA A 59 5.11 5.91 -8.27
C ALA A 59 4.68 5.04 -9.44
N ALA A 60 4.21 5.67 -10.51
CA ALA A 60 3.88 5.03 -11.78
C ALA A 60 4.75 5.55 -12.93
N PHE A 61 4.75 4.83 -14.04
CA PHE A 61 5.28 5.30 -15.32
C PHE A 61 4.12 5.65 -16.26
N ALA A 62 4.40 6.48 -17.25
CA ALA A 62 3.48 6.69 -18.35
C ALA A 62 3.35 5.41 -19.19
N ILE A 63 2.16 5.16 -19.73
CA ILE A 63 1.87 3.97 -20.52
C ILE A 63 1.19 4.34 -21.83
N LYS A 64 1.40 3.51 -22.86
CA LYS A 64 0.61 3.55 -24.09
C LYS A 64 -0.51 2.51 -24.00
N GLY A 65 -1.75 2.94 -24.12
CA GLY A 65 -2.92 2.06 -24.05
C GLY A 65 -3.11 1.21 -25.31
N ALA A 66 -4.02 0.24 -25.22
CA ALA A 66 -4.43 -0.59 -26.36
C ALA A 66 -5.17 0.22 -27.45
N ASP A 67 -5.74 1.36 -27.06
CA ASP A 67 -6.30 2.40 -27.92
C ASP A 67 -5.23 3.28 -28.61
N HIS A 68 -3.95 2.96 -28.39
CA HIS A 68 -2.79 3.73 -28.82
C HIS A 68 -2.66 5.13 -28.21
N ALA A 69 -3.52 5.50 -27.25
CA ALA A 69 -3.40 6.75 -26.52
C ALA A 69 -2.23 6.69 -25.54
N TYR A 70 -1.65 7.86 -25.27
CA TYR A 70 -0.59 8.01 -24.27
C TYR A 70 -1.17 8.55 -22.98
N TYR A 71 -0.95 7.82 -21.90
CA TYR A 71 -1.43 8.17 -20.57
C TYR A 71 -0.26 8.60 -19.69
N PRO A 72 -0.20 9.86 -19.24
CA PRO A 72 0.86 10.36 -18.38
C PRO A 72 0.98 9.58 -17.07
N ALA A 73 2.19 9.51 -16.51
CA ALA A 73 2.48 8.80 -15.27
C ALA A 73 1.57 9.24 -14.11
N GLU A 74 1.33 10.55 -13.99
CA GLU A 74 0.44 11.11 -12.97
C GLU A 74 -1.00 10.61 -13.13
N GLN A 75 -1.53 10.57 -14.35
CA GLN A 75 -2.88 10.05 -14.61
C GLN A 75 -2.98 8.58 -14.22
N ILE A 76 -2.00 7.77 -14.61
CA ILE A 76 -1.95 6.34 -14.25
C ILE A 76 -1.83 6.15 -12.75
N HIS A 77 -0.99 6.95 -12.08
CA HIS A 77 -0.82 6.93 -10.63
C HIS A 77 -2.13 7.23 -9.91
N THR A 78 -2.75 8.37 -10.23
CA THR A 78 -3.98 8.86 -9.59
C THR A 78 -5.15 7.90 -9.80
N VAL A 79 -5.35 7.40 -11.03
CA VAL A 79 -6.42 6.42 -11.31
C VAL A 79 -6.15 5.12 -10.54
N SER A 80 -4.91 4.64 -10.51
CA SER A 80 -4.57 3.41 -9.78
C SER A 80 -4.86 3.56 -8.28
N LEU A 81 -4.45 4.68 -7.67
CA LEU A 81 -4.76 4.99 -6.26
C LEU A 81 -6.27 5.05 -6.02
N ALA A 82 -7.03 5.69 -6.90
CA ALA A 82 -8.48 5.79 -6.79
C ALA A 82 -9.19 4.42 -6.84
N THR A 83 -8.68 3.47 -7.65
CA THR A 83 -9.23 2.10 -7.70
C THR A 83 -8.86 1.22 -6.52
N LEU A 84 -7.99 1.70 -5.63
CA LEU A 84 -7.51 0.97 -4.45
C LEU A 84 -8.09 1.54 -3.15
N ASP A 85 -8.35 2.85 -3.13
CA ASP A 85 -8.81 3.54 -1.92
C ASP A 85 -10.21 3.08 -1.48
N ASN A 86 -10.33 2.79 -0.19
CA ASN A 86 -11.52 2.30 0.51
C ASN A 86 -12.08 0.94 0.03
N GLU A 87 -11.56 0.36 -1.06
CA GLU A 87 -11.88 -1.02 -1.47
C GLU A 87 -10.82 -2.02 -0.98
N PHE A 88 -9.53 -1.68 -1.09
CA PHE A 88 -8.42 -2.59 -0.72
C PHE A 88 -7.43 -1.97 0.26
N ALA A 89 -7.42 -0.66 0.41
CA ALA A 89 -6.57 0.01 1.37
C ALA A 89 -7.13 1.38 1.73
N LYS A 90 -6.65 1.93 2.84
CA LYS A 90 -6.73 3.37 3.07
C LYS A 90 -5.54 4.03 2.38
N VAL A 91 -5.80 4.84 1.36
CA VAL A 91 -4.76 5.65 0.72
C VAL A 91 -4.50 6.88 1.60
N LEU A 92 -3.23 7.13 1.90
CA LEU A 92 -2.77 8.24 2.73
C LEU A 92 -1.48 8.84 2.14
N THR A 93 -1.14 10.05 2.53
CA THR A 93 0.21 10.59 2.41
C THR A 93 1.11 10.07 3.53
N THR A 94 2.42 10.18 3.35
CA THR A 94 3.41 9.82 4.37
C THR A 94 3.18 10.62 5.65
N GLU A 95 2.86 11.91 5.52
CA GLU A 95 2.56 12.79 6.66
C GLU A 95 1.32 12.34 7.43
N GLU A 96 0.21 12.03 6.73
CA GLU A 96 -1.02 11.55 7.36
C GLU A 96 -0.80 10.22 8.08
N LEU A 97 -0.02 9.31 7.48
CA LEU A 97 0.34 8.04 8.12
C LEU A 97 1.12 8.27 9.41
N ILE A 98 2.15 9.10 9.40
CA ILE A 98 2.96 9.41 10.59
C ILE A 98 2.07 10.00 11.69
N LYS A 99 1.19 10.96 11.36
CA LYS A 99 0.24 11.54 12.32
C LYS A 99 -0.65 10.46 12.95
N LYS A 100 -1.19 9.54 12.14
CA LYS A 100 -2.04 8.44 12.61
C LYS A 100 -1.30 7.49 13.55
N LEU A 101 -0.05 7.13 13.24
CA LEU A 101 0.77 6.27 14.09
C LEU A 101 1.07 6.93 15.44
N ASN A 102 1.44 8.21 15.44
CA ASN A 102 1.74 8.96 16.67
C ASN A 102 0.52 9.10 17.59
N LEU A 103 -0.68 9.30 17.02
CA LEU A 103 -1.93 9.32 17.79
C LEU A 103 -2.21 7.98 18.49
N THR A 104 -1.80 6.86 17.86
CA THR A 104 -2.01 5.53 18.41
C THR A 104 -1.08 5.28 19.61
N GLU A 105 0.19 5.69 19.52
CA GLU A 105 1.14 5.59 20.63
C GLU A 105 0.72 6.44 21.84
N ALA A 106 0.17 7.65 21.58
CA ALA A 106 -0.36 8.50 22.64
C ALA A 106 -1.55 7.87 23.39
N ILE A 107 -2.41 7.11 22.71
CA ILE A 107 -3.56 6.44 23.35
C ILE A 107 -3.13 5.20 24.14
N GLN A 108 -2.11 4.47 23.70
CA GLN A 108 -1.59 3.27 24.39
C GLN A 108 -0.75 3.59 25.64
N SER A 109 -0.39 4.85 25.86
CA SER A 109 0.40 5.29 27.02
C SER A 109 -0.45 5.79 28.20
N TYR A 110 -1.78 5.72 28.09
CA TYR A 110 -2.75 5.90 29.17
C TYR A 110 -3.37 4.56 29.56
#